data_AF-A0A2J7Z126-F1
#
_entry.id   AF-A0A2J7Z126-F1
#
_cell.length_a   1.000
_cell.length_b   1.000
_cell.length_c   1.000
_cell.angle_alpha   90.00
_cell.angle_beta   90.00
_cell.angle_gamma   90.00
#
_symmetry.space_group_name_H-M   'P 1'
#
loop_
_entity.id
_entity.type
_entity.pdbx_description
1 polymer ?
#
loop_
_entity_poly.entity_id
_entity_poly.type
_entity_poly.pdbx_seq_one_letter_code
_entity_poly.pdbx_strand_id
1 'polypeptide(L)'
;MVLDAFQQRKAVVLQGLQAECADKSRKGSVDAPVASLVARINAHPAVYTTSSCSGRITVFGEPTPEGRAGGKKGGEWVYASHDPADPE
;
A
#
# COMPACT_ATOMS: atom_id res chain seq x y z
N MET A 1 -26.74 -18.06 7.51
CA MET A 1 -26.14 -18.26 6.17
C MET A 1 -24.64 -18.38 6.34
N VAL A 2 -24.03 -19.44 5.84
CA VAL A 2 -22.56 -19.61 5.85
C VAL A 2 -22.02 -18.83 4.66
N LEU A 3 -21.09 -17.89 4.90
CA LEU A 3 -20.40 -17.17 3.84
C LEU A 3 -19.59 -18.15 3.00
N ASP A 4 -19.63 -18.02 1.67
CA ASP A 4 -18.75 -18.82 0.81
C ASP A 4 -17.27 -18.44 1.01
N ALA A 5 -16.36 -19.25 0.45
CA ALA A 5 -14.92 -19.05 0.63
C ALA A 5 -14.44 -17.68 0.12
N PHE A 6 -15.08 -17.11 -0.91
CA PHE A 6 -14.75 -15.80 -1.42
C PHE A 6 -15.20 -14.70 -0.45
N GLN A 7 -16.44 -14.77 0.04
CA GLN A 7 -16.98 -13.81 0.99
C GLN A 7 -16.22 -13.83 2.33
N GLN A 8 -15.77 -15.01 2.78
CA GLN A 8 -14.90 -15.13 3.95
C GLN A 8 -13.56 -14.41 3.73
N ARG A 9 -12.89 -14.63 2.59
CA ARG A 9 -11.62 -13.96 2.27
C ARG A 9 -11.81 -12.45 2.13
N LYS A 10 -12.88 -12.02 1.45
CA LYS A 10 -13.25 -10.62 1.31
C LYS A 10 -13.42 -9.96 2.68
N ALA A 11 -14.18 -10.58 3.59
CA ALA A 11 -14.40 -10.04 4.93
C ALA A 11 -13.08 -9.83 5.70
N VAL A 12 -12.17 -10.82 5.67
CA VAL A 12 -10.86 -10.74 6.33
C VAL A 12 -10.00 -9.61 5.74
N VAL A 13 -9.96 -9.48 4.42
CA VAL A 13 -9.16 -8.44 3.76
C VAL A 13 -9.72 -7.05 4.05
N LEU A 14 -11.05 -6.87 3.98
CA LEU A 14 -11.68 -5.58 4.27
C LEU A 14 -11.47 -5.15 5.73
N GLN A 15 -11.55 -6.10 6.67
CA GLN A 15 -11.24 -5.82 8.07
C GLN A 15 -9.79 -5.34 8.25
N GLY A 16 -8.84 -5.96 7.53
CA GLY A 16 -7.45 -5.54 7.53
C GLY A 16 -7.21 -4.16 6.89
N LEU A 17 -7.98 -3.78 5.87
CA LEU A 17 -7.88 -2.45 5.25
C LEU A 17 -8.49 -1.33 6.09
N GLN A 18 -9.47 -1.65 6.95
CA GLN A 18 -10.15 -0.68 7.82
C GLN A 18 -9.43 -0.45 9.15
N ALA A 19 -8.60 -1.40 9.59
CA ALA A 19 -7.82 -1.26 10.81
C ALA A 19 -6.60 -0.37 10.57
N GLU A 20 -6.39 0.62 11.45
CA GLU A 20 -5.22 1.50 11.38
C GLU A 20 -3.92 0.68 11.43
N CYS A 21 -2.99 0.97 10.52
CA CYS A 21 -1.70 0.26 10.40
C CYS A 21 -1.79 -1.24 10.09
N ALA A 22 -2.96 -1.77 9.72
CA ALA A 22 -3.11 -3.17 9.33
C ALA A 22 -3.03 -3.38 7.80
N ASP A 23 -3.10 -2.30 7.01
CA ASP A 23 -2.73 -2.37 5.61
C ASP A 23 -1.22 -2.65 5.49
N LYS A 24 -0.88 -3.66 4.70
CA LYS A 24 0.50 -4.09 4.45
C LYS A 24 1.24 -3.17 3.47
N SER A 25 0.57 -2.13 2.96
CA SER A 25 1.23 -1.06 2.21
C SER A 25 2.22 -0.33 3.10
N ARG A 26 3.26 0.27 2.51
CA ARG A 26 4.29 1.00 3.29
C ARG A 26 3.72 2.20 4.07
N LYS A 27 2.58 2.75 3.65
CA LYS A 27 1.89 3.83 4.37
C LYS A 27 1.09 3.29 5.56
N GLY A 28 0.67 2.03 5.54
CA GLY A 28 -0.19 1.45 6.56
C GLY A 28 -1.67 1.82 6.41
N SER A 29 -2.04 2.52 5.33
CA SER A 29 -3.42 2.90 5.03
C SER A 29 -3.63 3.11 3.53
N VAL A 30 -4.90 3.05 3.10
CA VAL A 30 -5.30 3.47 1.75
C VAL A 30 -5.09 4.99 1.59
N ASP A 31 -4.66 5.42 0.42
CA ASP A 31 -4.47 6.84 0.12
C ASP A 31 -5.80 7.57 -0.06
N ALA A 32 -5.92 8.77 0.52
CA ALA A 32 -7.13 9.59 0.45
C ALA A 32 -7.64 9.83 -0.98
N PRO A 33 -6.78 10.11 -2.00
CA PRO A 33 -7.23 10.31 -3.38
C PRO A 33 -7.95 9.11 -4.00
N VAL A 34 -7.65 7.88 -3.58
CA VAL A 34 -8.27 6.65 -4.13
C VAL A 34 -9.23 5.96 -3.15
N ALA A 35 -9.42 6.50 -1.95
CA ALA A 35 -10.27 5.90 -0.94
C ALA A 35 -11.72 5.69 -1.44
N SER A 36 -12.28 6.65 -2.18
CA SER A 36 -13.63 6.56 -2.75
C SER A 36 -13.75 5.47 -3.83
N LEU A 37 -12.73 5.33 -4.67
CA LEU A 37 -12.64 4.28 -5.69
C LEU A 37 -12.57 2.90 -5.03
N VAL A 38 -11.69 2.74 -4.05
CA VAL A 38 -11.51 1.51 -3.27
C VAL A 38 -12.82 1.12 -2.57
N ALA A 39 -13.49 2.07 -1.91
CA ALA A 39 -14.78 1.83 -1.28
C ALA A 39 -15.86 1.38 -2.29
N ARG A 40 -15.89 2.01 -3.47
CA ARG A 40 -16.87 1.66 -4.52
C ARG A 40 -16.64 0.27 -5.10
N ILE A 41 -15.38 -0.15 -5.29
CA ILE A 41 -15.05 -1.51 -5.73
C ILE A 41 -15.45 -2.52 -4.64
N ASN A 42 -15.12 -2.23 -3.38
CA ASN A 42 -15.39 -3.13 -2.26
C ASN A 42 -16.88 -3.30 -1.91
N ALA A 43 -17.73 -2.35 -2.32
CA ALA A 43 -19.18 -2.49 -2.23
C ALA A 43 -19.74 -3.60 -3.14
N HIS A 44 -19.02 -3.98 -4.20
CA HIS A 44 -19.51 -4.97 -5.15
C HIS A 44 -19.36 -6.41 -4.61
N PRO A 45 -20.39 -7.27 -4.65
CA PRO A 45 -20.37 -8.57 -3.95
C PRO A 45 -19.34 -9.56 -4.50
N ALA A 46 -18.99 -9.49 -5.78
CA ALA A 46 -18.10 -10.45 -6.46
C ALA A 46 -16.67 -9.96 -6.66
N VAL A 47 -16.30 -8.78 -6.14
CA VAL A 47 -14.91 -8.27 -6.21
C VAL A 47 -14.55 -7.58 -4.89
N TYR A 48 -13.26 -7.52 -4.60
CA TYR A 48 -12.69 -6.70 -3.54
C TYR A 48 -11.25 -6.30 -3.90
N THR A 49 -10.78 -5.20 -3.33
CA THR A 49 -9.39 -4.74 -3.42
C THR A 49 -8.58 -5.30 -2.26
N THR A 50 -7.28 -5.41 -2.46
CA THR A 50 -6.30 -5.60 -1.38
C THR A 50 -5.59 -4.26 -1.11
N SER A 51 -4.35 -4.27 -0.61
CA SER A 51 -3.51 -3.08 -0.48
C SER A 51 -3.46 -2.29 -1.80
N SER A 52 -3.83 -1.02 -1.75
CA SER A 52 -3.98 -0.14 -2.91
C SER A 52 -3.37 1.22 -2.61
N CYS A 53 -2.81 1.91 -3.62
CA CYS A 53 -2.22 3.24 -3.47
C CYS A 53 -2.58 4.16 -4.65
N SER A 54 -2.48 5.48 -4.45
CA SER A 54 -2.74 6.49 -5.48
C SER A 54 -1.50 6.86 -6.31
N GLY A 55 -0.37 6.17 -6.09
CA GLY A 55 0.93 6.56 -6.63
C GLY A 55 1.76 7.35 -5.61
N ARG A 56 3.07 7.42 -5.84
CA ARG A 56 4.03 8.13 -4.97
C ARG A 56 5.23 8.64 -5.78
N ILE A 57 5.81 9.75 -5.34
CA ILE A 57 7.12 10.23 -5.78
C ILE A 57 8.14 9.85 -4.71
N THR A 58 9.25 9.25 -5.12
CA THR A 58 10.28 8.76 -4.19
C THR A 58 11.67 9.05 -4.72
N VAL A 59 12.57 9.47 -3.82
CA VAL A 59 14.02 9.48 -4.08
C VAL A 59 14.62 8.27 -3.39
N PHE A 60 15.25 7.40 -4.17
CA PHE A 60 15.86 6.17 -3.68
C PHE A 60 17.37 6.25 -3.82
N GLY A 61 18.08 6.24 -2.70
CA GLY A 61 19.53 6.23 -2.66
C GLY A 61 20.03 4.80 -2.80
N GLU A 62 20.71 4.49 -3.90
CA GLU A 62 21.36 3.18 -4.04
C GLU A 62 22.56 3.05 -3.09
N PRO A 63 22.84 1.83 -2.58
CA PRO A 63 24.00 1.61 -1.73
C PRO A 63 25.29 1.84 -2.52
N THR A 64 26.28 2.47 -1.88
CA THR A 64 27.63 2.66 -2.44
C THR A 64 28.29 1.30 -2.73
N PRO A 65 29.34 1.25 -3.58
CA PRO A 65 30.08 0.01 -3.85
C PRO A 65 30.56 -0.68 -2.57
N GLU A 66 31.06 0.06 -1.59
CA GLU A 66 31.49 -0.45 -0.29
C GLU A 66 30.31 -0.97 0.52
N GLY A 67 29.16 -0.27 0.47
CA GLY A 67 27.91 -0.72 1.08
C GLY A 67 27.42 -2.05 0.50
N ARG A 68 27.50 -2.22 -0.82
CA ARG A 68 27.16 -3.48 -1.49
C ARG A 68 28.15 -4.60 -1.13
N ALA A 69 29.45 -4.30 -1.13
CA ALA A 69 30.48 -5.25 -0.73
C ALA A 69 30.33 -5.69 0.74
N GLY A 70 29.86 -4.79 1.62
CA GLY A 70 29.49 -5.08 3.00
C GLY A 70 28.13 -5.79 3.17
N GLY A 71 27.47 -6.19 2.09
CA GLY A 71 26.24 -6.98 2.14
C GLY A 71 24.94 -6.19 2.32
N LYS A 72 24.96 -4.84 2.23
CA LYS A 72 23.72 -4.06 2.22
C LYS A 72 22.92 -4.39 0.96
N LYS A 73 21.74 -4.97 1.16
CA LYS A 73 20.80 -5.31 0.09
C LYS A 73 19.74 -4.21 -0.02
N GLY A 74 19.59 -3.66 -1.22
CA GLY A 74 18.69 -2.54 -1.47
C GLY A 74 19.29 -1.19 -1.08
N GLY A 75 18.59 -0.14 -1.47
CA GLY A 75 18.88 1.25 -1.13
C GLY A 75 17.94 1.81 -0.06
N GLU A 76 18.14 3.09 0.23
CA GLU A 76 17.39 3.84 1.23
C GLU A 76 16.36 4.74 0.55
N TRP A 77 15.19 4.87 1.17
CA TRP A 77 14.18 5.83 0.74
C TRP A 77 14.51 7.17 1.40
N VAL A 78 15.13 8.05 0.65
CA VAL A 78 15.52 9.38 1.12
C VAL A 78 14.32 10.32 1.17
N TYR A 79 13.39 10.13 0.23
CA TYR A 79 12.14 10.89 0.16
C TYR A 79 10.99 10.00 -0.31
N ALA A 80 9.80 10.23 0.22
CA ALA A 80 8.57 9.56 -0.20
C ALA A 80 7.35 10.45 0.05
N SER A 81 6.59 10.76 -1.00
CA SER A 81 5.34 11.49 -0.88
C SER A 81 4.26 10.90 -1.79
N HIS A 82 3.01 10.97 -1.34
CA HIS A 82 1.82 10.65 -2.16
C HIS A 82 1.21 11.92 -2.78
N ASP A 83 1.76 13.09 -2.46
CA ASP A 83 1.41 14.39 -3.03
C ASP A 83 2.45 14.82 -4.09
N PRO A 84 2.13 15.79 -4.96
CA PRO A 84 3.12 16.40 -5.84
C PRO A 84 4.35 16.85 -5.05
N ALA A 85 5.54 16.46 -5.51
CA ALA A 85 6.79 16.84 -4.88
C ALA A 85 7.21 18.24 -5.35
N ASP A 86 7.63 19.07 -4.40
CA ASP A 86 8.30 20.34 -4.70
C ASP A 86 9.76 20.06 -5.06
N PRO A 87 10.28 20.63 -6.17
CA PRO A 87 11.71 20.56 -6.49
C PRO A 87 12.63 21.38 -5.58
N GLU A 88 12.10 22.33 -4.79
CA GLU A 88 12.87 23.25 -3.93
C GLU A 88 13.12 22.71 -2.50
#